data_AF-A0A3L6SW30-F1
#
_entry.id   AF-A0A3L6SW30-F1
#
_cell.length_a   1.000
_cell.length_b   1.000
_cell.length_c   1.000
_cell.angle_alpha   90.00
_cell.angle_beta   90.00
_cell.angle_gamma   90.00
#
_symmetry.space_group_name_H-M   'P 1'
#
loop_
_entity.id
_entity.type
_entity.pdbx_description
1 polymer ?
#
loop_
_entity_poly.entity_id
_entity_poly.type
_entity_poly.pdbx_seq_one_letter_code
_entity_poly.pdbx_strand_id
1 'polypeptide(L)'
;MGATAAELDAIPSPRPHGHSPFDLIERARFQFDLFRGRHAMAGHIFALYGAHLGLLQGDPLWQTWEGHHATAIQNADGALQGLRFAATSCQASMDAYTMALSFRLWSPPWIAWMSAGQSLTLRAVSGVTKAVLMVRLMRRAVLAEYVAAYMVLSR
;
A
#
# COMPACT_ATOMS: atom_id res chain seq x y z
N MET A 1 -3.83 25.77 6.88
CA MET A 1 -3.06 25.04 7.91
C MET A 1 -3.31 23.55 7.69
N GLY A 2 -2.26 22.78 7.37
CA GLY A 2 -2.38 21.34 7.13
C GLY A 2 -2.12 20.54 8.41
N ALA A 3 -2.74 19.37 8.52
CA ALA A 3 -2.57 18.50 9.69
C ALA A 3 -1.09 18.13 9.89
N THR A 4 -0.60 18.31 11.11
CA THR A 4 0.80 18.05 11.49
C THR A 4 1.09 16.55 11.52
N ALA A 5 2.36 16.15 11.38
CA ALA A 5 2.77 14.75 11.47
C ALA A 5 2.31 14.06 12.77
N ALA A 6 2.19 14.82 13.86
CA ALA A 6 1.69 14.36 15.15
C ALA A 6 0.19 14.02 15.13
N GLU A 7 -0.62 14.77 14.37
CA GLU A 7 -2.06 14.51 14.24
C GLU A 7 -2.35 13.24 13.42
N LEU A 8 -1.37 12.78 12.65
CA LEU A 8 -1.47 11.60 11.79
C LEU A 8 -1.07 10.31 12.51
N ASP A 9 -0.15 10.42 13.47
CA ASP A 9 0.20 9.35 14.39
C ASP A 9 -0.83 9.22 15.54
N ALA A 10 -1.71 10.22 15.73
CA ALA A 10 -2.78 10.22 16.73
C ALA A 10 -4.04 9.42 16.33
N ILE A 11 -4.12 8.92 15.09
CA ILE A 11 -5.27 8.11 14.65
C ILE A 11 -5.19 6.75 15.35
N PRO A 12 -6.17 6.39 16.22
CA PRO A 12 -6.15 5.12 16.92
C PRO A 12 -6.17 3.98 15.91
N SER A 13 -5.14 3.13 15.94
CA SER A 13 -5.16 1.88 15.19
C SER A 13 -6.23 0.98 15.80
N PRO A 14 -7.27 0.57 15.07
CA PRO A 14 -8.32 -0.27 15.63
C PRO A 14 -7.69 -1.58 16.12
N ARG A 15 -8.06 -2.01 17.34
CA ARG A 15 -7.64 -3.31 17.88
C ARG A 15 -8.13 -4.41 16.91
N PRO A 16 -7.35 -5.50 16.69
CA PRO A 16 -7.80 -6.58 15.82
C PRO A 16 -9.03 -7.24 16.43
N HIS A 17 -10.21 -6.92 15.90
CA HIS A 17 -11.50 -7.44 16.31
C HIS A 17 -11.67 -8.88 15.82
N GLY A 18 -11.06 -9.87 16.47
CA GLY A 18 -11.29 -11.29 16.14
C GLY A 18 -11.05 -11.69 14.67
N HIS A 19 -10.44 -10.82 13.87
CA HIS A 19 -10.16 -11.05 12.45
C HIS A 19 -8.80 -11.73 12.33
N SER A 20 -8.71 -12.71 11.44
CA SER A 20 -7.43 -13.36 11.19
C SER A 20 -6.45 -12.35 10.56
N PRO A 21 -5.12 -12.51 10.78
CA PRO A 21 -4.12 -11.67 10.10
C PRO A 21 -4.30 -11.65 8.58
N PHE A 22 -4.72 -12.76 7.99
CA PHE A 22 -5.03 -12.86 6.57
C PHE A 22 -6.19 -11.92 6.17
N ASP A 23 -7.31 -11.95 6.91
CA ASP A 23 -8.46 -11.08 6.63
C ASP A 23 -8.11 -9.60 6.69
N LEU A 24 -7.24 -9.22 7.63
CA LEU A 24 -6.77 -7.84 7.76
C LEU A 24 -5.92 -7.42 6.55
N ILE A 25 -5.00 -8.28 6.10
CA ILE A 25 -4.17 -8.00 4.92
C ILE A 25 -5.03 -7.90 3.66
N GLU A 26 -5.97 -8.82 3.47
CA GLU A 26 -6.88 -8.83 2.31
C GLU A 26 -7.81 -7.61 2.30
N ARG A 27 -8.38 -7.25 3.47
CA ARG A 27 -9.17 -6.03 3.61
C ARG A 27 -8.35 -4.79 3.26
N ALA A 28 -7.14 -4.69 3.79
CA ALA A 28 -6.24 -3.59 3.48
C ALA A 28 -5.94 -3.52 1.98
N ARG A 29 -5.67 -4.67 1.34
CA ARG A 29 -5.42 -4.76 -0.11
C ARG A 29 -6.61 -4.25 -0.91
N PHE A 30 -7.82 -4.71 -0.60
CA PHE A 30 -9.03 -4.30 -1.30
C PHE A 30 -9.32 -2.81 -1.14
N GLN A 31 -9.25 -2.29 0.09
CA GLN A 31 -9.47 -0.87 0.35
C GLN A 31 -8.42 0.00 -0.35
N PHE A 32 -7.18 -0.44 -0.35
CA PHE A 32 -6.09 0.32 -0.96
C PHE A 32 -6.13 0.29 -2.49
N ASP A 33 -6.55 -0.82 -3.10
CA ASP A 33 -6.75 -0.91 -4.56
C ASP A 33 -7.86 0.03 -5.03
N LEU A 34 -8.97 0.10 -4.29
CA LEU A 34 -10.04 1.06 -4.53
C LEU A 34 -9.54 2.51 -4.40
N PHE A 35 -8.76 2.81 -3.36
CA PHE A 35 -8.17 4.13 -3.15
C PHE A 35 -7.25 4.53 -4.31
N ARG A 36 -6.35 3.64 -4.71
CA ARG A 36 -5.47 3.84 -5.86
C ARG A 36 -6.27 4.12 -7.14
N GLY A 37 -7.31 3.33 -7.42
CA GLY A 37 -8.15 3.52 -8.60
C GLY A 37 -8.82 4.89 -8.62
N ARG A 38 -9.37 5.33 -7.49
CA ARG A 38 -9.96 6.68 -7.35
C ARG A 38 -8.93 7.79 -7.54
N HIS A 39 -7.74 7.61 -6.98
CA HIS A 39 -6.66 8.59 -7.13
C HIS A 39 -6.18 8.71 -8.59
N ALA A 40 -6.01 7.59 -9.29
CA ALA A 40 -5.67 7.58 -10.71
C ALA A 40 -6.76 8.27 -11.56
N MET A 41 -8.03 8.02 -11.26
CA MET A 41 -9.15 8.68 -11.94
C MET A 41 -9.15 10.19 -11.71
N ALA A 42 -8.88 10.65 -10.48
CA ALA A 42 -8.77 12.07 -10.18
C ALA A 42 -7.63 12.74 -10.96
N GLY A 43 -6.46 12.09 -11.01
CA GLY A 43 -5.32 12.57 -11.81
C GLY A 43 -5.64 12.63 -13.31
N HIS A 44 -6.36 11.64 -13.84
CA HIS A 44 -6.79 11.64 -15.23
C HIS A 44 -7.75 12.80 -15.56
N ILE A 45 -8.71 13.09 -14.67
CA ILE A 45 -9.62 14.25 -14.83
C ILE A 45 -8.80 15.55 -14.84
N PHE A 46 -7.82 15.69 -13.94
CA PHE A 46 -6.97 16.86 -13.92
C PHE A 46 -6.12 16.99 -15.19
N ALA A 47 -5.58 15.87 -15.71
CA ALA A 47 -4.86 15.82 -16.97
C ALA A 47 -5.70 16.32 -18.16
N LEU A 48 -6.97 15.93 -18.24
CA LEU A 48 -7.90 16.41 -19.26
C LEU A 48 -8.17 17.92 -19.13
N TYR A 49 -8.27 18.43 -17.90
CA TYR A 49 -8.41 19.87 -17.66
C TYR A 49 -7.16 20.65 -18.13
N GLY A 50 -5.97 20.17 -17.81
CA GLY A 50 -4.71 20.76 -18.30
C GLY A 50 -4.58 20.72 -19.82
N ALA A 51 -5.05 19.63 -20.46
CA ALA A 51 -5.15 19.52 -21.91
C ALA A 51 -6.03 20.61 -22.52
N HIS A 52 -7.21 20.81 -21.92
CA HIS A 52 -8.17 21.81 -22.37
C HIS A 52 -7.60 23.23 -22.27
N LEU A 53 -6.78 23.51 -21.25
CA LEU A 53 -6.11 24.80 -21.07
C LEU A 53 -4.81 24.96 -21.86
N GLY A 54 -4.37 23.93 -22.61
CA GLY A 54 -3.11 23.98 -23.37
C GLY A 54 -1.85 23.92 -22.50
N LEU A 55 -1.94 23.44 -21.26
CA LEU A 55 -0.84 23.43 -20.29
C LEU A 55 0.12 22.23 -20.44
N LEU A 56 -0.21 21.27 -21.31
CA LEU A 56 0.54 19.99 -21.41
C LEU A 56 1.94 20.13 -22.01
N GLN A 57 2.24 21.19 -22.75
CA GLN A 57 3.52 21.34 -23.44
C GLN A 57 4.35 22.48 -22.85
N GLY A 58 5.45 22.10 -22.18
CA GLY A 58 6.49 23.03 -21.74
C GLY A 58 6.20 23.81 -20.47
N ASP A 59 5.05 23.61 -19.82
CA ASP A 59 4.76 24.25 -18.53
C ASP A 59 5.50 23.52 -17.38
N PRO A 60 6.43 24.18 -16.67
CA PRO A 60 7.19 23.54 -15.60
C PRO A 60 6.33 23.13 -14.39
N LEU A 61 5.25 23.85 -14.10
CA LEU A 61 4.32 23.51 -13.01
C LEU A 61 3.52 22.27 -13.39
N TRP A 62 3.12 22.15 -14.66
CA TRP A 62 2.46 20.96 -15.18
C TRP A 62 3.35 19.71 -15.04
N GLN A 63 4.62 19.81 -15.49
CA GLN A 63 5.58 18.70 -15.37
C GLN A 63 5.85 18.31 -13.91
N THR A 64 5.88 19.29 -13.01
CA THR A 64 6.04 19.04 -11.57
C THR A 64 4.85 18.27 -11.01
N TRP A 65 3.62 18.68 -11.35
CA TRP A 65 2.40 17.96 -10.95
C TRP A 65 2.41 16.53 -11.49
N GLU A 66 2.69 16.34 -12.79
CA GLU A 66 2.72 15.03 -13.44
C GLU A 66 3.75 14.09 -12.81
N GLY A 67 4.94 14.60 -12.49
CA GLY A 67 5.98 13.84 -11.80
C GLY A 67 5.56 13.38 -10.39
N HIS A 68 4.89 14.25 -9.62
CA HIS A 68 4.36 13.87 -8.31
C HIS A 68 3.21 12.87 -8.41
N HIS A 69 2.31 13.05 -9.37
CA HIS A 69 1.23 12.11 -9.65
C HIS A 69 1.77 10.70 -10.01
N ALA A 70 2.72 10.63 -10.95
CA ALA A 70 3.37 9.38 -11.32
C ALA A 70 4.06 8.70 -10.12
N THR A 71 4.74 9.50 -9.28
CA THR A 71 5.37 9.01 -8.05
C THR A 71 4.34 8.47 -7.05
N ALA A 72 3.19 9.13 -6.90
CA ALA A 72 2.11 8.65 -6.04
C ALA A 72 1.58 7.29 -6.53
N ILE A 73 1.31 7.15 -7.83
CA ILE A 73 0.85 5.90 -8.44
C ILE A 73 1.88 4.77 -8.26
N GLN A 74 3.16 5.05 -8.52
CA GLN A 74 4.22 4.05 -8.37
C GLN A 74 4.33 3.54 -6.92
N ASN A 75 4.24 4.45 -5.94
CA ASN A 75 4.22 4.07 -4.54
C ASN A 75 2.95 3.29 -4.16
N ALA A 76 1.81 3.63 -4.76
CA ALA A 76 0.57 2.86 -4.58
C ALA A 76 0.72 1.42 -5.08
N ASP A 77 1.33 1.24 -6.26
CA ASP A 77 1.64 -0.07 -6.83
C ASP A 77 2.58 -0.87 -5.94
N GLY A 78 3.63 -0.21 -5.41
CA GLY A 78 4.55 -0.81 -4.45
C GLY A 78 3.86 -1.27 -3.16
N ALA A 79 2.88 -0.50 -2.66
CA ALA A 79 2.09 -0.88 -1.50
C ALA A 79 1.21 -2.10 -1.77
N LEU A 80 0.51 -2.13 -2.91
CA LEU A 80 -0.29 -3.29 -3.33
C LEU A 80 0.55 -4.53 -3.54
N GLN A 81 1.75 -4.40 -4.11
CA GLN A 81 2.68 -5.52 -4.25
C GLN A 81 3.09 -6.07 -2.88
N GLY A 82 3.39 -5.19 -1.91
CA GLY A 82 3.69 -5.58 -0.53
C GLY A 82 2.53 -6.34 0.13
N LEU A 83 1.30 -5.84 -0.01
CA LEU A 83 0.10 -6.49 0.53
C LEU A 83 -0.19 -7.85 -0.12
N ARG A 84 -0.04 -7.97 -1.45
CA ARG A 84 -0.19 -9.24 -2.16
C ARG A 84 0.83 -10.27 -1.67
N PHE A 85 2.10 -9.87 -1.56
CA PHE A 85 3.16 -10.73 -1.03
C PHE A 85 2.90 -11.15 0.42
N ALA A 86 2.37 -10.22 1.24
CA ALA A 86 2.00 -10.52 2.61
C ALA A 86 0.86 -11.54 2.69
N ALA A 87 -0.18 -11.37 1.88
CA ALA A 87 -1.33 -12.27 1.83
C ALA A 87 -0.92 -13.68 1.41
N THR A 88 -0.14 -13.82 0.33
CA THR A 88 0.33 -15.13 -0.14
C THR A 88 1.23 -15.81 0.88
N SER A 89 2.11 -15.05 1.55
CA SER A 89 2.98 -15.60 2.60
C SER A 89 2.19 -16.01 3.84
N CYS A 90 1.17 -15.24 4.21
CA CYS A 90 0.29 -15.56 5.34
C CYS A 90 -0.53 -16.82 5.07
N GLN A 91 -1.12 -16.94 3.88
CA GLN A 91 -1.83 -18.17 3.47
C GLN A 91 -0.90 -19.39 3.50
N ALA A 92 0.27 -19.29 2.87
CA ALA A 92 1.24 -20.38 2.86
C ALA A 92 1.73 -20.76 4.27
N SER A 93 1.83 -19.79 5.19
CA SER A 93 2.16 -20.04 6.59
C SER A 93 1.08 -20.86 7.30
N MET A 94 -0.20 -20.51 7.10
CA MET A 94 -1.33 -21.28 7.64
C MET A 94 -1.37 -22.71 7.08
N ASP A 95 -1.12 -22.85 5.77
CA ASP A 95 -1.07 -24.16 5.11
C ASP A 95 0.09 -25.01 5.68
N ALA A 96 1.26 -24.42 5.90
CA ALA A 96 2.41 -25.11 6.49
C ALA A 96 2.11 -25.60 7.93
N TYR A 97 1.49 -24.76 8.77
CA TYR A 97 1.08 -25.20 10.11
C TYR A 97 0.03 -26.30 10.06
N THR A 98 -0.92 -26.22 9.13
CA THR A 98 -1.94 -27.27 8.92
C THR A 98 -1.28 -28.58 8.49
N MET A 99 -0.29 -28.53 7.59
CA MET A 99 0.49 -29.72 7.20
C MET A 99 1.28 -30.32 8.36
N ALA A 100 1.85 -29.49 9.24
CA ALA A 100 2.56 -29.98 10.42
C ALA A 100 1.67 -30.89 11.30
N LEU A 101 0.38 -30.56 11.44
CA LEU A 101 -0.57 -31.35 12.23
C LEU A 101 -0.81 -32.77 11.68
N SER A 102 -0.45 -33.04 10.43
CA SER A 102 -0.57 -34.37 9.82
C SER A 102 0.55 -35.33 10.24
N PHE A 103 1.58 -34.83 10.93
CA PHE A 103 2.74 -35.61 11.35
C PHE A 103 2.78 -35.79 12.86
N ARG A 104 3.45 -36.86 13.31
CA ARG A 104 3.73 -37.07 14.73
C ARG A 104 4.51 -35.88 15.28
N LEU A 105 4.08 -35.37 16.43
CA LEU A 105 4.74 -34.29 17.14
C LEU A 105 6.24 -34.58 17.30
N TRP A 106 7.10 -33.58 17.06
CA TRP A 106 8.57 -33.65 17.09
C TRP A 106 9.22 -34.57 16.05
N SER A 107 8.45 -35.18 15.14
CA SER A 107 9.06 -35.87 14.01
C SER A 107 9.82 -34.88 13.09
N PRO A 108 10.86 -35.32 12.37
CA PRO A 108 11.57 -34.43 11.45
C PRO A 108 10.66 -33.69 10.46
N PRO A 109 9.64 -34.31 9.84
CA PRO A 109 8.68 -33.59 8.99
C PRO A 109 7.85 -32.55 9.75
N TRP A 110 7.42 -32.84 10.99
CA TRP A 110 6.70 -31.88 11.83
C TRP A 110 7.54 -30.62 12.07
N ILE A 111 8.82 -30.79 12.45
CA ILE A 111 9.75 -29.68 12.71
C ILE A 111 9.96 -28.85 11.43
N ALA A 112 10.15 -29.51 10.28
CA ALA A 112 10.35 -28.84 9.00
C ALA A 112 9.16 -27.95 8.61
N TRP A 113 7.94 -28.47 8.74
CA TRP A 113 6.72 -27.71 8.43
C TRP A 113 6.47 -26.57 9.41
N MET A 114 6.71 -26.77 10.71
CA MET A 114 6.63 -25.70 11.70
C MET A 114 7.63 -24.56 11.41
N SER A 115 8.87 -24.91 11.07
CA SER A 115 9.91 -23.94 10.71
C SER A 115 9.57 -23.17 9.42
N ALA A 116 9.03 -23.87 8.41
CA ALA A 116 8.54 -23.25 7.18
C ALA A 116 7.39 -22.26 7.48
N GLY A 117 6.43 -22.67 8.32
CA GLY A 117 5.33 -21.82 8.77
C GLY A 117 5.84 -20.53 9.42
N GLN A 118 6.80 -20.63 10.33
CA GLN A 118 7.41 -19.46 10.99
C GLN A 118 8.14 -18.54 10.00
N SER A 119 8.93 -19.11 9.08
CA SER A 119 9.63 -18.35 8.04
C SER A 119 8.64 -17.57 7.15
N LEU A 120 7.53 -18.21 6.78
CA LEU A 120 6.48 -17.59 5.97
C LEU A 120 5.72 -16.50 6.74
N THR A 121 5.51 -16.66 8.06
CA THR A 121 4.98 -15.59 8.92
C THR A 121 5.89 -14.36 8.87
N LEU A 122 7.20 -14.53 9.01
CA LEU A 122 8.17 -13.43 8.95
C LEU A 122 8.18 -12.74 7.57
N ARG A 123 8.04 -13.51 6.49
CA ARG A 123 7.87 -12.96 5.13
C ARG A 123 6.59 -12.14 5.01
N ALA A 124 5.49 -12.62 5.58
CA ALA A 124 4.23 -11.87 5.58
C ALA A 124 4.39 -10.51 6.27
N VAL A 125 5.04 -10.48 7.45
CA VAL A 125 5.37 -9.25 8.18
C VAL A 125 6.24 -8.31 7.32
N SER A 126 7.25 -8.83 6.63
CA SER A 126 8.09 -8.04 5.72
C SER A 126 7.26 -7.39 4.60
N GLY A 127 6.31 -8.14 4.01
CA GLY A 127 5.38 -7.63 3.02
C GLY A 127 4.52 -6.48 3.53
N VAL A 128 3.95 -6.61 4.73
CA VAL A 128 3.18 -5.55 5.39
C VAL A 128 4.05 -4.33 5.66
N THR A 129 5.27 -4.51 6.19
CA THR A 129 6.19 -3.41 6.46
C THR A 129 6.55 -2.65 5.17
N LYS A 130 6.83 -3.37 4.08
CA LYS A 130 7.05 -2.74 2.76
C LYS A 130 5.80 -1.96 2.33
N ALA A 131 4.62 -2.54 2.49
CA ALA A 131 3.39 -1.85 2.14
C ALA A 131 3.21 -0.55 2.92
N VAL A 132 3.40 -0.56 4.24
CA VAL A 132 3.30 0.64 5.11
C VAL A 132 4.28 1.72 4.66
N LEU A 133 5.54 1.35 4.36
CA LEU A 133 6.53 2.30 3.84
C LEU A 133 6.05 2.95 2.55
N MET A 134 5.56 2.15 1.61
CA MET A 134 5.09 2.62 0.31
C MET A 134 3.85 3.51 0.44
N VAL A 135 2.91 3.20 1.34
CA VAL A 135 1.77 4.09 1.65
C VAL A 135 2.26 5.44 2.17
N ARG A 136 3.27 5.47 3.04
CA ARG A 136 3.84 6.72 3.55
C ARG A 136 4.50 7.55 2.44
N LEU A 137 5.21 6.89 1.52
CA LEU A 137 5.81 7.56 0.36
C LEU A 137 4.75 8.09 -0.61
N MET A 138 3.72 7.28 -0.92
CA MET A 138 2.57 7.70 -1.71
C MET A 138 1.93 8.93 -1.10
N ARG A 139 1.67 8.92 0.22
CA ARG A 139 1.06 10.04 0.92
C ARG A 139 1.84 11.35 0.75
N ARG A 140 3.18 11.29 0.84
CA ARG A 140 4.04 12.46 0.61
C ARG A 140 3.93 12.95 -0.82
N ALA A 141 3.92 12.03 -1.79
CA ALA A 141 3.76 12.37 -3.21
C ALA A 141 2.39 13.00 -3.49
N VAL A 142 1.30 12.49 -2.92
CA VAL A 142 -0.05 13.06 -3.06
C VAL A 142 -0.13 14.48 -2.49
N LEU A 143 0.54 14.75 -1.36
CA LEU A 143 0.60 16.11 -0.81
C LEU A 143 1.37 17.07 -1.73
N ALA A 144 2.49 16.61 -2.30
CA ALA A 144 3.27 17.40 -3.26
C ALA A 144 2.48 17.64 -4.56
N GLU A 145 1.78 16.61 -5.05
CA GLU A 145 0.88 16.69 -6.19
C GLU A 145 -0.24 17.71 -5.94
N TYR A 146 -0.88 17.69 -4.77
CA TYR A 146 -1.91 18.65 -4.41
C TYR A 146 -1.39 20.09 -4.43
N VAL A 147 -0.20 20.34 -3.86
CA VAL A 147 0.42 21.68 -3.87
C VAL A 147 0.73 22.12 -5.31
N ALA A 148 1.25 21.23 -6.15
CA ALA A 148 1.52 21.53 -7.56
C ALA A 148 0.23 21.81 -8.33
N ALA A 149 -0.82 21.00 -8.13
CA ALA A 149 -2.13 21.22 -8.74
C ALA A 149 -2.73 22.57 -8.33
N TYR A 150 -2.61 22.95 -7.06
CA TYR A 150 -3.04 24.26 -6.59
C TYR A 150 -2.30 25.39 -7.31
N MET A 151 -0.97 25.30 -7.46
CA MET A 151 -0.19 26.31 -8.18
C MET A 151 -0.58 26.43 -9.66
N VAL A 152 -0.91 25.30 -10.31
CA VAL A 152 -1.42 25.29 -11.69
C VAL A 152 -2.79 25.99 -11.77
N LEU A 153 -3.67 25.75 -10.81
CA LEU A 153 -5.03 26.32 -10.79
C LEU A 153 -5.08 27.79 -10.35
N SER A 154 -4.12 28.25 -9.55
CA SER A 154 -4.07 29.62 -9.04
C SER A 154 -3.39 30.61 -9.99
N ARG A 155 -3.13 30.20 -11.22
CA ARG A 155 -2.51 31.01 -12.26
C ARG A 155 -3.58 31.73 -13.08
#